data_AF-A0A6G9VS94-F1
#
_entry.id   AF-A0A6G9VS94-F1
#
_cell.length_a   1.000
_cell.length_b   1.000
_cell.length_c   1.000
_cell.angle_alpha   90.00
_cell.angle_beta   90.00
_cell.angle_gamma   90.00
#
_symmetry.space_group_name_H-M   'P 1'
#
loop_
_entity.id
_entity.type
_entity.pdbx_description
1 polymer ?
#
loop_
_entity_poly.entity_id
_entity_poly.type
_entity_poly.pdbx_seq_one_letter_code
_entity_poly.pdbx_strand_id
1 'polypeptide(L)' 'MNTIIIDKDKTEVTYKASKLYTAGQSIPIKLVDMLVITDSVCIDTKSIIQIANVKRSAELVSL' A
#
# COMPACT_ATOMS: atom_id res chain seq x y z
N MET A 1 8.95 10.96 -3.25
CA MET A 1 8.86 9.50 -3.32
C MET A 1 8.65 9.00 -1.90
N ASN A 2 7.47 8.45 -1.63
CA ASN A 2 7.06 7.98 -0.31
C ASN A 2 7.14 6.44 -0.26
N THR A 3 8.09 5.95 0.53
CA THR A 3 8.31 4.52 0.71
C THR A 3 7.75 4.07 2.06
N ILE A 4 6.97 3.00 2.05
CA ILE A 4 6.52 2.31 3.26
C ILE A 4 7.35 1.04 3.43
N ILE A 5 7.98 0.88 4.58
CA ILE A 5 8.71 -0.34 4.95
C ILE A 5 7.83 -1.17 5.90
N ILE A 6 7.62 -2.42 5.52
CA ILE A 6 6.89 -3.44 6.28
C ILE A 6 7.93 -4.42 6.84
N ASP A 7 8.06 -4.39 8.16
CA ASP A 7 9.01 -5.18 8.95
C ASP A 7 8.27 -6.18 9.86
N LYS A 8 9.03 -6.91 10.68
CA LYS A 8 8.52 -7.89 11.65
C LYS A 8 7.39 -7.42 12.56
N ASP A 9 7.25 -6.11 12.81
CA ASP A 9 6.22 -5.57 13.71
C ASP A 9 4.87 -5.39 12.97
N LYS A 10 4.86 -5.51 11.64
CA LYS A 10 3.71 -5.36 10.75
C LYS A 10 3.40 -6.69 10.07
N THR A 11 2.90 -7.64 10.85
CA THR A 11 2.66 -9.02 10.42
C THR A 11 1.53 -9.16 9.39
N GLU A 12 0.64 -8.17 9.25
CA GLU A 12 -0.47 -8.17 8.31
C GLU A 12 -0.56 -6.82 7.57
N VAL A 13 -0.80 -6.88 6.26
CA VAL A 13 -1.11 -5.72 5.43
C VAL A 13 -2.38 -5.98 4.65
N THR A 14 -3.38 -5.10 4.84
CA THR A 14 -4.69 -5.24 4.20
C THR A 14 -5.07 -3.94 3.51
N TYR A 15 -5.60 -4.04 2.29
CA TYR A 15 -6.14 -2.90 1.56
C TYR A 15 -7.65 -2.80 1.81
N LYS A 16 -8.11 -1.61 2.21
CA LYS A 16 -9.55 -1.31 2.32
C LYS A 16 -9.79 0.19 2.12
N ALA A 17 -10.87 0.54 1.41
CA ALA A 17 -11.30 1.94 1.24
C ALA A 17 -10.16 2.90 0.83
N SER A 18 -9.32 2.48 -0.13
CA SER A 18 -8.17 3.25 -0.64
C SER A 18 -7.10 3.58 0.41
N LYS A 19 -6.99 2.75 1.45
CA LYS A 19 -5.95 2.81 2.46
C LYS A 19 -5.30 1.44 2.64
N LEU A 20 -4.01 1.44 2.92
CA LEU A 20 -3.29 0.32 3.51
C LEU A 20 -3.49 0.36 5.02
N TYR A 21 -3.82 -0.78 5.58
CA TYR A 21 -3.87 -1.02 7.02
C TYR A 21 -2.72 -1.95 7.38
N THR A 22 -1.95 -1.53 8.37
CA THR A 22 -0.88 -2.34 8.98
C THR A 22 -1.06 -2.29 10.50
N ALA A 23 -0.26 -3.03 11.26
CA ALA A 23 -0.30 -2.99 12.72
C ALA A 23 -0.28 -1.54 13.26
N GLY A 24 -1.42 -1.06 13.75
CA GLY A 24 -1.59 0.26 14.35
C GLY A 24 -1.59 1.47 13.40
N GLN A 25 -1.53 1.29 12.07
CA GLN A 25 -1.46 2.41 11.13
C GLN A 25 -2.44 2.26 9.96
N SER A 26 -2.96 3.39 9.47
CA SER A 26 -3.70 3.46 8.23
C SER A 26 -3.08 4.52 7.31
N ILE A 27 -2.64 4.11 6.12
CA ILE A 27 -1.94 4.96 5.18
C ILE A 27 -2.75 5.06 3.89
N PRO A 28 -3.12 6.26 3.42
CA PRO A 28 -3.74 6.43 2.11
C PRO A 28 -2.81 5.91 0.99
N ILE A 29 -3.27 4.93 0.21
CA ILE A 29 -2.43 4.25 -0.80
C ILE A 29 -1.92 5.21 -1.89
N LYS A 30 -2.67 6.28 -2.18
CA LYS A 30 -2.28 7.33 -3.13
C LYS A 30 -1.00 8.08 -2.74
N LEU A 31 -0.62 8.00 -1.46
CA LEU A 31 0.59 8.61 -0.92
C LEU A 31 1.76 7.63 -0.89
N VAL A 32 1.58 6.38 -1.33
CA VAL A 32 2.61 5.34 -1.27
C VAL A 32 3.10 5.08 -2.69
N ASP A 33 4.36 5.41 -2.95
CA ASP A 33 5.01 5.15 -4.23
C ASP A 33 5.63 3.75 -4.26
N MET A 34 6.10 3.27 -3.11
CA MET A 34 6.82 2.00 -2.98
C MET A 34 6.48 1.32 -1.64
N LEU A 35 6.20 0.01 -1.70
CA LEU A 35 6.03 -0.85 -0.54
C LEU A 35 7.19 -1.84 -0.51
N VAL A 36 8.01 -1.80 0.55
CA VAL A 36 9.14 -2.70 0.75
C VAL A 36 8.80 -3.66 1.88
N ILE A 37 8.89 -4.96 1.60
CA ILE A 37 8.64 -6.03 2.57
C ILE A 37 9.99 -6.63 2.94
N THR A 38 10.40 -6.51 4.20
CA THR A 38 11.71 -6.99 4.67
C THR A 38 11.63 -8.29 5.47
N ASP A 39 10.45 -8.66 5.95
CA ASP A 39 10.18 -9.86 6.73
C ASP A 39 8.89 -10.56 6.26
N SER A 40 8.61 -11.75 6.80
CA SER A 40 7.38 -12.49 6.53
C SER A 40 6.15 -11.68 6.94
N VAL A 41 5.33 -11.30 5.96
CA VAL A 41 4.07 -10.59 6.14
C VAL A 41 2.92 -11.35 5.48
N CYS A 42 1.76 -11.36 6.13
CA CYS A 42 0.53 -11.85 5.54
C CYS A 42 -0.14 -10.74 4.73
N ILE A 43 -0.33 -10.97 3.43
CA ILE A 43 -1.08 -10.08 2.53
C ILE A 43 -2.02 -10.95 1.71
N ASP A 44 -3.32 -10.68 1.78
CA ASP A 44 -4.29 -11.42 0.99
C ASP A 44 -4.21 -11.03 -0.50
N THR A 45 -4.57 -11.97 -1.39
CA THR A 45 -4.48 -11.78 -2.84
C THR A 45 -5.28 -10.58 -3.33
N LYS A 46 -6.44 -10.28 -2.71
CA LYS A 46 -7.27 -9.15 -3.11
C LYS A 46 -6.56 -7.83 -2.77
N SER A 47 -5.90 -7.74 -1.62
CA SER A 47 -5.07 -6.59 -1.25
C SER A 47 -3.92 -6.38 -2.22
N ILE A 48 -3.22 -7.44 -2.64
CA ILE A 48 -2.14 -7.36 -3.65
C ILE A 48 -2.67 -6.81 -4.98
N ILE A 49 -3.78 -7.36 -5.48
CA ILE A 49 -4.40 -6.91 -6.73
C ILE A 49 -4.80 -5.43 -6.64
N GLN A 50 -5.34 -5.00 -5.51
CA GLN A 50 -5.76 -3.62 -5.32
C GLN A 50 -4.56 -2.66 -5.26
N ILE A 51 -3.48 -3.04 -4.58
CA ILE A 51 -2.23 -2.26 -4.54
C ILE A 51 -1.65 -2.10 -5.96
N ALA A 52 -1.57 -3.19 -6.72
CA ALA A 52 -1.02 -3.18 -8.08
C ALA A 52 -1.82 -2.31 -9.07
N ASN A 53 -3.12 -2.12 -8.81
CA ASN A 53 -4.03 -1.35 -9.67
C ASN A 53 -4.27 0.09 -9.20
N VAL A 54 -3.53 0.58 -8.21
CA VAL A 54 -3.60 1.98 -7.81
C VAL A 54 -3.05 2.83 -8.96
N LYS A 55 -3.95 3.31 -9.82
CA LYS A 55 -3.62 4.25 -10.89
C LYS A 55 -2.99 5.50 -10.26
N ARG A 56 -1.90 6.00 -10.86
CA ARG A 56 -1.44 7.37 -10.64
C ARG A 56 -2.55 8.31 -11.10
N SER A 57 -3.42 8.71 -10.19
CA SER A 57 -4.42 9.76 -10.44
C SER A 57 -3.72 11.13 -10.37
N ALA A 58 -2.78 11.36 -11.27
CA ALA A 58 -2.10 12.63 -11.48
C ALA A 58 -1.43 12.63 -12.86
N GLU A 59 -2.24 12.63 -13.93
CA GLU A 59 -1.88 13.06 -15.30
C GLU A 59 -3.09 12.84 -16.24
N LEU A 60 -4.18 13.57 -16.00
CA LEU A 60 -5.22 13.84 -16.99
C LEU A 60 -5.80 15.24 -16.76
N VAL A 61 -4.93 16.18 -16.40
CA VAL A 61 -5.22 17.62 -16.49
C VAL A 61 -4.06 18.20 -17.32
N SER A 62 -4.41 18.86 -18.43
CA SER A 62 -3.57 19.44 -19.49
C SER A 62 -3.07 18.46 -20.56
N LEU A 63 -3.84 18.34 -21.65
CA LEU A 63 -3.49 18.79 -23.00
C LEU A 63 -4.79 19.00 -23.80
#